data_AF-A0A3D5MPY0-F1
#
_entry.id   AF-A0A3D5MPY0-F1
#
_cell.length_a   1.000
_cell.length_b   1.000
_cell.length_c   1.000
_cell.angle_alpha   90.00
_cell.angle_beta   90.00
_cell.angle_gamma   90.00
#
_symmetry.space_group_name_H-M   'P 1'
#
loop_
_entity.id
_entity.type
_entity.pdbx_description
1 polymer ?
#
loop_
_entity_poly.entity_id
_entity_poly.type
_entity_poly.pdbx_seq_one_letter_code
_entity_poly.pdbx_strand_id
1 'polypeptide(L)'
;MPHEHVPRVLYEHPIVEYIPLAVMTLRSGPLPSEPRSGPLSPPFALHALKTAHDWERTASEFPFAFGDLREPPPPDLPAAERRTLHFLALGFEVTAAIYRDRKASLVASHLGPRYHLFALPRIFFYKPRVDFIAYDALGRQVAGVRAVDVGPRYRRHPVPPAQRKRRGPGSTR
;
A
#
# COMPACT_ATOMS: atom_id res chain seq x y z
N MET A 1 -19.43 4.83 -11.19
CA MET A 1 -20.01 4.43 -9.89
C MET A 1 -19.08 4.92 -8.79
N PRO A 2 -19.58 5.53 -7.71
CA PRO A 2 -18.79 5.74 -6.48
C PRO A 2 -18.20 4.41 -6.03
N HIS A 3 -16.99 4.41 -5.48
CA HIS A 3 -16.50 3.22 -4.79
C HIS A 3 -17.30 3.13 -3.49
N GLU A 4 -18.15 2.10 -3.35
CA GLU A 4 -19.18 2.02 -2.29
C GLU A 4 -18.65 2.24 -0.88
N HIS A 5 -17.36 1.97 -0.65
CA HIS A 5 -16.69 2.07 0.65
C HIS A 5 -15.85 3.33 0.83
N VAL A 6 -15.86 4.27 -0.12
CA VAL A 6 -15.04 5.50 -0.05
C VAL A 6 -15.92 6.73 0.11
N PRO A 7 -15.80 7.47 1.23
CA PRO A 7 -16.57 8.70 1.45
C PRO A 7 -16.35 9.73 0.34
N ARG A 8 -17.44 10.36 -0.12
CA ARG A 8 -17.39 11.39 -1.19
C ARG A 8 -16.47 12.56 -0.86
N VAL A 9 -16.31 12.89 0.43
CA VAL A 9 -15.44 13.97 0.92
C VAL A 9 -13.96 13.74 0.61
N LEU A 10 -13.54 12.50 0.32
CA LEU A 10 -12.14 12.19 -0.01
C LEU A 10 -11.78 12.42 -1.47
N TYR A 11 -12.78 12.68 -2.32
CA TYR A 11 -12.58 12.96 -3.73
C TYR A 11 -12.39 14.47 -3.93
N GLU A 12 -11.16 14.86 -4.24
CA GLU A 12 -10.79 16.24 -4.58
C GLU A 12 -11.12 16.59 -6.04
N HIS A 13 -11.45 15.58 -6.84
CA HIS A 13 -11.74 15.68 -8.26
C HIS A 13 -12.80 14.64 -8.67
N PRO A 14 -13.27 14.61 -9.93
CA PRO A 14 -14.24 13.60 -10.37
C PRO A 14 -13.79 12.17 -10.07
N ILE A 15 -14.73 11.35 -9.60
CA ILE A 15 -14.50 9.96 -9.14
C ILE A 15 -13.80 9.11 -10.21
N VAL A 16 -14.11 9.32 -11.49
CA VAL A 16 -13.57 8.55 -12.63
C VAL A 16 -12.07 8.67 -12.80
N GLU A 17 -11.45 9.67 -12.17
CA GLU A 17 -10.02 9.93 -12.24
C GLU A 17 -9.24 9.25 -11.10
N TYR A 18 -9.93 8.55 -10.20
CA TYR A 18 -9.32 7.81 -9.10
C TYR A 18 -9.23 6.32 -9.42
N ILE A 19 -8.13 5.71 -8.99
CA ILE A 19 -7.91 4.27 -9.08
C ILE A 19 -8.24 3.65 -7.73
N PRO A 20 -9.25 2.76 -7.62
CA PRO A 20 -9.49 2.02 -6.39
C PRO A 20 -8.33 1.03 -6.15
N LEU A 21 -7.88 0.95 -4.91
CA LEU A 21 -6.85 0.02 -4.49
C LEU A 21 -7.48 -1.04 -3.58
N ALA A 22 -7.24 -2.31 -3.91
CA ALA A 22 -7.62 -3.42 -3.04
C ALA A 22 -6.75 -3.40 -1.77
N VAL A 23 -7.38 -3.36 -0.61
CA VAL A 23 -6.69 -3.47 0.68
C VAL A 23 -6.64 -4.94 1.05
N MET A 24 -5.43 -5.49 1.17
CA MET A 24 -5.21 -6.89 1.52
C MET A 24 -4.78 -6.97 2.99
N THR A 25 -5.69 -7.32 3.88
CA THR A 25 -5.35 -7.55 5.29
C THR A 25 -4.44 -8.76 5.41
N LEU A 26 -3.25 -8.57 5.99
CA LEU A 26 -2.32 -9.64 6.30
C LEU A 26 -2.52 -10.13 7.73
N ARG A 27 -2.75 -9.19 8.65
CA ARG A 27 -3.01 -9.49 10.05
C ARG A 27 -3.73 -8.32 10.73
N SER A 28 -4.58 -8.62 11.70
CA SER A 28 -5.16 -7.61 12.58
C SER A 28 -5.40 -8.22 13.95
N GLY A 29 -5.44 -7.37 14.97
CA GLY A 29 -5.65 -7.83 16.34
C GLY A 29 -5.68 -6.70 17.35
N PRO A 30 -5.98 -6.99 18.63
CA PRO A 30 -5.88 -6.03 19.70
C PRO A 30 -4.41 -5.60 19.89
N LEU A 31 -4.21 -4.34 20.22
CA LEU A 31 -2.96 -3.85 20.77
C LEU A 31 -2.85 -4.36 22.21
N PRO A 32 -1.65 -4.74 22.66
CA PRO A 32 -1.43 -5.11 24.05
C PRO A 32 -1.88 -3.96 24.96
N SER A 33 -2.70 -4.27 25.97
CA SER A 33 -3.05 -3.30 27.01
C SER A 33 -1.76 -2.96 27.77
N GLU A 34 -1.16 -1.80 27.56
CA GLU A 34 -0.03 -1.39 28.39
C GLU A 34 -0.48 -1.26 29.85
N PRO A 35 0.17 -1.94 30.81
CA PRO A 35 0.00 -1.62 32.21
C PRO A 35 1.01 -0.51 32.55
N ARG A 36 0.56 0.75 32.59
CA ARG A 36 0.98 1.85 33.50
C ARG A 36 0.87 3.23 32.84
N SER A 37 -0.07 4.01 33.35
CA SER A 37 0.04 5.47 33.52
C SER A 37 0.34 6.30 32.26
N GLY A 38 -0.68 6.54 31.44
CA GLY A 38 -0.68 7.52 30.34
C GLY A 38 -2.03 7.51 29.63
N PRO A 39 -2.43 8.60 28.93
CA PRO A 39 -3.77 8.72 28.37
C PRO A 39 -4.11 7.53 27.45
N LEU A 40 -5.26 6.95 27.76
CA LEU A 40 -5.86 5.74 27.20
C LEU A 40 -6.13 5.88 25.70
N SER A 41 -5.12 5.66 24.86
CA SER A 41 -5.22 5.01 23.53
C SER A 41 -3.88 5.18 22.80
N PRO A 42 -3.34 4.13 22.18
CA PRO A 42 -2.16 4.27 21.32
C PRO A 42 -2.47 5.30 20.21
N PRO A 43 -1.53 6.21 19.89
CA PRO A 43 -1.78 7.24 18.88
C PRO A 43 -2.06 6.60 17.52
N PHE A 44 -2.92 7.23 16.71
CA PHE A 44 -3.08 6.82 15.32
C PHE A 44 -1.74 6.95 14.59
N ALA A 45 -1.20 5.83 14.14
CA ALA A 45 0.08 5.80 13.44
C ALA A 45 -0.02 4.93 12.20
N LEU A 46 0.74 5.31 11.17
CA LEU A 46 0.87 4.56 9.93
C LEU A 46 2.36 4.40 9.63
N HIS A 47 2.82 3.16 9.55
CA HIS A 47 4.21 2.82 9.25
C HIS A 47 4.26 2.19 7.86
N ALA A 48 5.08 2.76 6.97
CA ALA A 48 5.35 2.16 5.66
C ALA A 48 6.56 1.21 5.77
N LEU A 49 6.38 -0.04 5.38
CA LEU A 49 7.42 -1.08 5.46
C LEU A 49 8.13 -1.18 4.10
N LYS A 50 8.92 -0.16 3.78
CA LYS A 50 9.47 0.06 2.43
C LYS A 50 10.61 -0.90 2.10
N THR A 51 11.43 -1.18 3.10
CA THR A 51 12.65 -1.99 3.02
C THR A 51 12.60 -3.14 4.01
N ALA A 52 13.51 -4.12 3.84
CA ALA A 52 13.73 -5.16 4.84
C ALA A 52 14.08 -4.55 6.21
N HIS A 53 14.90 -3.50 6.23
CA HIS A 53 15.26 -2.78 7.46
C HIS A 53 14.05 -2.11 8.13
N ASP A 54 13.14 -1.49 7.35
CA ASP A 54 11.91 -0.93 7.92
C ASP A 54 11.03 -2.02 8.52
N TRP A 55 10.96 -3.18 7.86
CA TRP A 55 10.22 -4.34 8.36
C TRP A 55 10.84 -4.85 9.67
N GLU A 56 12.13 -5.11 9.71
CA GLU A 56 12.85 -5.61 10.90
C GLU A 56 12.73 -4.65 12.08
N ARG A 57 12.94 -3.34 11.85
CA ARG A 57 12.78 -2.33 12.89
C ARG A 57 11.36 -2.32 13.44
N THR A 58 10.36 -2.27 12.57
CA THR A 58 8.95 -2.21 12.98
C THR A 58 8.50 -3.51 13.65
N ALA A 59 8.99 -4.67 13.19
CA ALA A 59 8.74 -5.96 13.81
C ALA A 59 9.40 -6.10 15.18
N SER A 60 10.57 -5.48 15.38
CA SER A 60 11.23 -5.43 16.67
C SER A 60 10.49 -4.53 17.66
N GLU A 61 9.94 -3.41 17.18
CA GLU A 61 9.17 -2.45 17.99
C GLU A 61 7.75 -2.97 18.31
N PHE A 62 7.10 -3.64 17.36
CA PHE A 62 5.72 -4.13 17.48
C PHE A 62 5.60 -5.64 17.20
N PRO A 63 6.27 -6.51 17.97
CA PRO A 63 6.36 -7.95 17.65
C PRO A 63 4.99 -8.65 17.58
N PHE A 64 4.02 -8.18 18.37
CA PHE A 64 2.64 -8.68 18.37
C PHE A 64 1.93 -8.55 17.01
N ALA A 65 2.35 -7.59 16.17
CA ALA A 65 1.72 -7.32 14.87
C ALA A 65 2.24 -8.24 13.75
N PHE A 66 3.36 -8.93 14.00
CA PHE A 66 4.04 -9.77 13.00
C PHE A 66 3.92 -11.26 13.37
N GLY A 67 4.08 -11.62 14.65
CA GLY A 67 4.09 -13.01 15.13
C GLY A 67 4.98 -13.91 14.27
N ASP A 68 4.43 -14.98 13.67
CA ASP A 68 5.19 -15.93 12.84
C ASP A 68 5.43 -15.48 11.39
N LEU A 69 5.09 -14.23 11.02
CA LEU A 69 5.44 -13.64 9.72
C LEU A 69 6.96 -13.41 9.65
N ARG A 70 7.71 -14.51 9.51
CA ARG A 70 9.14 -14.54 9.24
C ARG A 70 9.33 -14.59 7.74
N GLU A 71 9.27 -13.43 7.11
CA GLU A 71 10.24 -13.10 6.08
C GLU A 71 10.07 -11.61 5.74
N PRO A 72 11.08 -10.76 6.01
CA PRO A 72 11.16 -9.51 5.28
C PRO A 72 11.16 -9.85 3.78
N PRO A 73 10.54 -9.05 2.90
CA PRO A 73 10.65 -9.29 1.47
C PRO A 73 12.14 -9.41 1.13
N PRO A 74 12.59 -10.48 0.44
CA PRO A 74 14.01 -10.76 0.30
C PRO A 74 14.75 -9.53 -0.22
N PRO A 75 15.93 -9.21 0.35
CA PRO A 75 16.63 -7.95 0.11
C PRO A 75 16.97 -7.73 -1.37
N ASP A 76 17.15 -8.82 -2.12
CA ASP A 76 17.69 -8.82 -3.49
C ASP A 76 16.65 -9.03 -4.58
N LEU A 77 15.35 -9.11 -4.24
CA LEU A 77 14.34 -9.23 -5.28
C LEU A 77 14.30 -7.95 -6.14
N PRO A 78 14.35 -8.07 -7.49
CA PRO A 78 14.16 -6.94 -8.37
C PRO A 78 12.90 -6.18 -7.97
N ALA A 79 12.88 -4.85 -8.11
CA ALA A 79 11.67 -4.06 -7.84
C ALA A 79 10.44 -4.55 -8.63
N ALA A 80 10.61 -5.41 -9.65
CA ALA A 80 9.53 -6.10 -10.35
C ALA A 80 8.86 -7.25 -9.57
N GLU A 81 9.35 -7.68 -8.40
CA GLU A 81 8.80 -8.83 -7.66
C GLU A 81 8.14 -8.45 -6.33
N ARG A 82 8.33 -7.22 -5.85
CA ARG A 82 7.52 -6.64 -4.77
C ARG A 82 6.15 -6.20 -5.33
N ARG A 83 5.25 -7.17 -5.55
CA ARG A 83 3.90 -6.96 -6.10
C ARG A 83 3.01 -6.08 -5.23
N THR A 84 3.34 -5.97 -3.95
CA THR A 84 2.59 -5.23 -2.94
C THR A 84 3.48 -4.27 -2.15
N LEU A 85 2.87 -3.23 -1.60
CA LEU A 85 3.43 -2.32 -0.60
C LEU A 85 2.83 -2.67 0.76
N HIS A 86 3.63 -2.76 1.80
CA HIS A 86 3.19 -3.19 3.13
C HIS A 86 3.14 -2.02 4.12
N PHE A 87 2.15 -2.05 4.99
CA PHE A 87 1.90 -1.00 5.97
C PHE A 87 1.39 -1.58 7.28
N LEU A 88 1.82 -0.98 8.40
CA LEU A 88 1.25 -1.22 9.72
C LEU A 88 0.48 0.03 10.17
N ALA A 89 -0.81 -0.11 10.42
CA ALA A 89 -1.66 0.90 11.04
C ALA A 89 -1.89 0.55 12.53
N LEU A 90 -1.80 1.55 13.40
CA LEU A 90 -2.07 1.45 14.83
C LEU A 90 -3.26 2.34 15.18
N GLY A 91 -4.23 1.81 15.92
CA GLY A 91 -5.44 2.51 16.37
C GLY A 91 -6.58 2.57 15.34
N PHE A 92 -6.36 2.10 14.11
CA PHE A 92 -7.38 2.10 13.05
C PHE A 92 -7.21 0.96 12.06
N GLU A 93 -8.31 0.62 11.37
CA GLU A 93 -8.31 -0.25 10.19
C GLU A 93 -8.31 0.58 8.92
N VAL A 94 -7.76 0.05 7.84
CA VAL A 94 -7.93 0.61 6.51
C VAL A 94 -8.90 -0.28 5.77
N THR A 95 -10.07 0.25 5.41
CA THR A 95 -11.17 -0.53 4.83
C THR A 95 -11.28 -0.35 3.32
N ALA A 96 -10.77 0.77 2.80
CA ALA A 96 -10.69 1.05 1.37
C ALA A 96 -9.53 2.00 1.10
N ALA A 97 -9.11 2.07 -0.16
CA ALA A 97 -8.08 3.00 -0.59
C ALA A 97 -8.33 3.46 -2.03
N ILE A 98 -8.02 4.72 -2.31
CA ILE A 98 -8.06 5.32 -3.65
C ILE A 98 -6.74 6.02 -3.93
N TYR A 99 -6.32 5.99 -5.18
CA TYR A 99 -5.08 6.60 -5.63
C TYR A 99 -5.31 7.54 -6.79
N ARG A 100 -4.65 8.70 -6.73
CA ARG A 100 -4.58 9.68 -7.81
C ARG A 100 -3.29 10.48 -7.69
N ASP A 101 -2.61 10.65 -8.82
CA ASP A 101 -1.37 11.42 -8.95
C ASP A 101 -0.30 11.02 -7.92
N ARG A 102 0.01 11.87 -6.94
CA ARG A 102 1.00 11.61 -5.89
C ARG A 102 0.36 11.29 -4.53
N LYS A 103 -0.94 10.99 -4.48
CA LYS A 103 -1.68 10.76 -3.23
C LYS A 103 -2.49 9.47 -3.26
N ALA A 104 -2.33 8.66 -2.23
CA ALA A 104 -3.19 7.54 -1.88
C ALA A 104 -3.99 7.90 -0.62
N SER A 105 -5.30 8.04 -0.75
CA SER A 105 -6.22 8.26 0.36
C SER A 105 -6.70 6.91 0.88
N LEU A 106 -6.43 6.63 2.15
CA LEU A 106 -6.82 5.42 2.86
C LEU A 106 -8.05 5.74 3.72
N VAL A 107 -9.12 4.99 3.56
CA VAL A 107 -10.32 5.12 4.38
C VAL A 107 -10.08 4.38 5.68
N ALA A 108 -10.06 5.12 6.78
CA ALA A 108 -9.77 4.61 8.10
C ALA A 108 -11.03 4.48 8.94
N SER A 109 -11.24 3.29 9.50
CA SER A 109 -12.26 3.04 10.51
C SER A 109 -11.60 3.01 11.89
N HIS A 110 -12.11 3.82 12.82
CA HIS A 110 -11.63 3.80 14.20
C HIS A 110 -11.93 2.44 14.84
N LEU A 111 -10.91 1.77 15.34
CA LEU A 111 -11.02 0.41 15.88
C LEU A 111 -10.68 0.32 17.38
N GLY A 112 -10.46 1.45 18.05
CA GLY A 112 -9.90 1.45 19.40
C GLY A 112 -8.47 0.92 19.41
N PRO A 113 -8.01 0.24 20.47
CA PRO A 113 -6.63 -0.22 20.57
C PRO A 113 -6.42 -1.49 19.72
N ARG A 114 -6.37 -1.34 18.40
CA ARG A 114 -6.12 -2.44 17.44
C ARG A 114 -5.05 -2.08 16.44
N TYR A 115 -4.37 -3.10 15.91
CA TYR A 115 -3.46 -2.94 14.78
C TYR A 115 -4.06 -3.55 13.51
N HIS A 116 -3.60 -3.04 12.38
CA HIS A 116 -3.90 -3.57 11.06
C HIS A 116 -2.64 -3.57 10.20
N LEU A 117 -2.10 -4.76 9.94
CA LEU A 117 -1.04 -5.01 8.98
C LEU A 117 -1.69 -5.35 7.63
N PHE A 118 -1.43 -4.54 6.62
CA PHE A 118 -2.07 -4.69 5.31
C PHE A 118 -1.10 -4.43 4.16
N ALA A 119 -1.54 -4.85 2.98
CA ALA A 119 -0.81 -4.67 1.74
C ALA A 119 -1.66 -3.96 0.68
N LEU A 120 -1.02 -3.15 -0.16
CA LEU A 120 -1.63 -2.50 -1.32
C LEU A 120 -0.95 -2.96 -2.61
N PRO A 121 -1.71 -3.27 -3.67
CA PRO A 121 -1.16 -3.68 -4.95
C PRO A 121 -0.36 -2.55 -5.60
N ARG A 122 0.91 -2.83 -5.89
CA ARG A 122 1.85 -1.82 -6.37
C ARG A 122 1.63 -1.43 -7.83
N ILE A 123 1.01 -2.30 -8.63
CA ILE A 123 0.81 -2.15 -10.08
C ILE A 123 0.07 -0.87 -10.49
N PHE A 124 -0.74 -0.30 -9.58
CA PHE A 124 -1.56 0.87 -9.84
C PHE A 124 -0.80 2.19 -9.74
N PHE A 125 0.30 2.24 -8.98
CA PHE A 125 1.06 3.48 -8.79
C PHE A 125 1.91 3.80 -10.02
N TYR A 126 1.65 4.95 -10.63
CA TYR A 126 2.39 5.40 -11.82
C TYR A 126 3.36 6.55 -11.53
N LYS A 127 3.35 7.11 -10.32
CA LYS A 127 4.36 8.04 -9.83
C LYS A 127 5.40 7.31 -8.98
N PRO A 128 6.68 7.71 -9.02
CA PRO A 128 7.73 7.03 -8.26
C PRO A 128 7.64 7.25 -6.75
N ARG A 129 7.03 8.37 -6.33
CA ARG A 129 6.81 8.75 -4.93
C ARG A 129 5.35 9.10 -4.71
N VAL A 130 4.76 8.54 -3.66
CA VAL A 130 3.35 8.69 -3.32
C VAL A 130 3.22 8.97 -1.82
N ASP A 131 2.34 9.91 -1.48
CA ASP A 131 1.92 10.17 -0.11
C ASP A 131 0.74 9.27 0.24
N PHE A 132 0.82 8.60 1.38
CA PHE A 132 -0.24 7.75 1.91
C PHE A 132 -0.87 8.44 3.10
N ILE A 133 -2.16 8.77 3.02
CA ILE A 133 -2.84 9.54 4.05
C ILE A 133 -4.11 8.80 4.45
N ALA A 134 -4.24 8.49 5.74
CA ALA A 134 -5.41 7.90 6.32
C ALA A 134 -6.41 8.98 6.76
N TYR A 135 -7.66 8.80 6.38
CA TYR A 135 -8.76 9.71 6.68
C TYR A 135 -9.90 8.97 7.37
N ASP A 136 -10.51 9.61 8.36
CA ASP A 136 -11.76 9.10 8.93
C ASP A 136 -12.94 9.30 7.96
N ALA A 137 -14.12 8.81 8.35
CA ALA A 137 -15.35 8.93 7.57
C ALA A 137 -15.79 10.38 7.30
N LEU A 138 -15.29 11.36 8.08
CA LEU A 138 -15.57 12.78 7.94
C LEU A 138 -14.53 13.50 7.05
N GLY A 139 -13.52 12.79 6.55
CA GLY A 139 -12.46 13.37 5.74
C GLY A 139 -11.35 14.05 6.56
N ARG A 140 -11.30 13.82 7.87
CA ARG A 140 -10.22 14.34 8.72
C ARG A 140 -9.02 13.41 8.63
N GLN A 141 -7.84 13.98 8.40
CA GLN A 141 -6.61 13.21 8.39
C GLN A 141 -6.31 12.68 9.81
N VAL A 142 -6.11 11.37 9.93
CA VAL A 142 -5.77 10.71 11.20
C VAL A 142 -4.30 10.28 11.28
N ALA A 143 -3.70 9.89 10.16
CA ALA A 143 -2.29 9.50 10.07
C ALA A 143 -1.79 9.64 8.62
N GLY A 144 -0.48 9.64 8.40
CA GLY A 144 0.06 9.61 7.05
C GLY A 144 1.57 9.43 6.97
N VAL A 145 2.03 8.94 5.82
CA VAL A 145 3.44 8.79 5.48
C VAL A 145 3.69 9.47 4.14
N ARG A 146 4.67 10.37 4.10
CA ARG A 146 5.00 11.15 2.91
C ARG A 146 6.10 10.50 2.08
N ALA A 147 6.07 10.79 0.77
CA ALA A 147 7.12 10.44 -0.18
C ALA A 147 7.58 8.98 -0.08
N VAL A 148 6.62 8.04 -0.07
CA VAL A 148 6.93 6.61 -0.10
C VAL A 148 7.39 6.26 -1.51
N ASP A 149 8.62 5.77 -1.64
CA ASP A 149 9.14 5.26 -2.90
C ASP A 149 8.41 3.97 -3.28
N VAL A 150 7.59 4.06 -4.32
CA VAL A 150 6.87 2.92 -4.89
C VAL A 150 7.59 2.38 -6.14
N GLY A 151 8.82 2.84 -6.38
CA GLY A 151 9.72 2.42 -7.46
C GLY A 151 9.16 2.61 -8.89
N PRO A 152 9.91 2.18 -9.91
CA PRO A 152 9.47 2.33 -11.30
C PRO A 152 8.29 1.40 -11.58
N ARG A 153 7.29 1.91 -12.32
CA ARG A 153 6.27 1.07 -12.95
C ARG A 153 7.00 0.04 -13.82
N TYR A 154 6.60 -1.23 -13.75
CA TYR A 154 7.15 -2.30 -14.61
C TYR A 154 7.45 -1.73 -15.99
N ARG A 155 8.74 -1.58 -16.35
CA ARG A 155 9.08 -1.50 -17.76
C ARG A 155 8.60 -2.83 -18.31
N ARG A 156 7.53 -2.83 -19.10
CA ARG A 156 7.19 -3.98 -19.95
C ARG A 156 8.53 -4.43 -20.53
N HIS A 157 8.88 -5.71 -20.36
CA HIS A 157 9.95 -6.30 -21.16
C HIS A 157 9.72 -5.81 -22.60
N PRO A 158 10.73 -5.25 -23.28
CA PRO A 158 10.57 -4.93 -24.68
C PRO A 158 10.10 -6.21 -25.35
N VAL A 159 8.89 -6.17 -25.93
CA VAL A 159 8.41 -7.25 -26.79
C VAL A 159 9.54 -7.45 -27.80
N PRO A 160 10.15 -8.64 -27.88
CA PRO A 160 11.17 -8.89 -28.89
C PRO A 160 10.57 -8.46 -30.23
N PRO A 161 11.27 -7.65 -31.06
CA PRO A 161 10.72 -7.23 -32.33
C PRO A 161 10.22 -8.49 -33.04
N ALA A 162 8.93 -8.50 -33.39
CA ALA A 162 8.31 -9.62 -34.05
C ALA A 162 9.26 -10.06 -35.16
N GLN A 163 9.76 -11.31 -35.08
CA GLN A 163 10.63 -11.85 -36.11
C GLN A 163 9.88 -11.68 -37.43
N ARG A 164 10.34 -10.72 -38.25
CA ARG A 164 9.90 -10.59 -39.63
C ARG A 164 10.11 -11.96 -40.24
N LYS A 165 9.03 -12.73 -40.44
CA LYS A 165 9.04 -13.89 -41.33
C LYS A 165 9.62 -13.36 -42.64
N ARG A 166 10.87 -13.73 -42.92
CA ARG A 166 11.48 -13.56 -44.23
C ARG A 166 10.52 -14.22 -45.21
N ARG A 167 9.80 -13.41 -45.99
CA ARG A 167 9.14 -13.92 -47.19
C ARG A 167 10.27 -14.55 -48.01
N GLY A 168 10.15 -15.86 -48.24
CA GLY A 168 11.09 -16.59 -49.07
C GLY A 168 11.20 -15.95 -50.45
N PRO A 169 12.34 -16.11 -51.14
CA PRO A 169 12.48 -15.58 -52.49
C PRO A 169 11.43 -16.25 -53.38
N GLY A 170 10.57 -15.43 -53.96
CA GLY A 170 9.66 -15.86 -55.01
C GLY A 170 10.48 -16.44 -56.15
N SER A 171 10.13 -17.66 -56.53
CA SER A 171 10.53 -18.32 -57.76
C SER A 171 10.29 -17.37 -58.93
N THR A 172 11.38 -16.88 -59.53
CA THR A 172 11.39 -16.41 -60.91
C THR A 172 11.11 -17.61 -61.81
N ARG A 173 10.06 -17.50 -62.61
CA ARG A 173 9.91 -18.25 -63.87
C ARG A 173 10.72 -17.57 -64.94
#